data_AF-A0A920JHN3-F1
#
_entry.id   AF-A0A920JHN3-F1
#
_cell.length_a   1.000
_cell.length_b   1.000
_cell.length_c   1.000
_cell.angle_alpha   90.00
_cell.angle_beta   90.00
_cell.angle_gamma   90.00
#
_symmetry.space_group_name_H-M   'P 1'
#
loop_
_entity.id
_entity.type
_entity.pdbx_description
1 polymer ?
#
loop_
_entity_poly.entity_id
_entity_poly.type
_entity_poly.pdbx_seq_one_letter_code
_entity_poly.pdbx_strand_id
1 'polypeptide(L)'
;MTAQKRHGSGWVAVGDAAGLINPMNGEGIDYSLESGMLISDLFLQNPSTATTEYDRIIGERFDGFLRTGRRFSYLIGHPLILRSGLRVAVANQFMANMTLQVMGNLVDNSTPGAAGRVLRIADKALATADPILRKTRAKQN
;
A
#
# COMPACT_ATOMS: atom_id res chain seq x y z
N MET A 1 -0.07 10.79 -6.82
CA MET A 1 -1.33 10.81 -7.59
C MET A 1 -1.29 9.60 -8.51
N THR A 2 -2.31 8.73 -8.55
CA THR A 2 -2.54 7.96 -9.79
C THR A 2 -3.07 8.94 -10.82
N ALA A 3 -2.65 8.83 -12.08
CA ALA A 3 -3.15 9.74 -13.10
C ALA A 3 -4.68 9.65 -13.14
N GLN A 4 -5.37 10.79 -12.99
CA GLN A 4 -6.85 10.86 -13.05
C GLN A 4 -7.39 10.39 -14.40
N LYS A 5 -6.52 10.39 -15.42
CA LYS A 5 -6.77 9.92 -16.76
C LYS A 5 -5.51 9.20 -17.25
N ARG A 6 -5.61 7.90 -17.51
CA ARG A 6 -4.47 7.06 -17.93
C ARG A 6 -4.36 6.90 -19.45
N HIS A 7 -5.32 7.41 -20.21
CA HIS A 7 -5.32 7.33 -21.67
C HIS A 7 -6.13 8.47 -22.30
N GLY A 8 -5.91 8.68 -23.60
CA GLY A 8 -6.66 9.62 -24.41
C GLY A 8 -6.51 9.32 -25.90
N SER A 9 -6.95 10.25 -26.75
CA SER A 9 -6.84 10.07 -28.19
C SER A 9 -5.37 9.92 -28.61
N GLY A 10 -4.99 8.71 -29.04
CA GLY A 10 -3.65 8.40 -29.52
C GLY A 10 -2.58 8.21 -28.43
N TRP A 11 -2.94 8.15 -27.16
CA TRP A 11 -1.95 7.95 -26.09
C TRP A 11 -2.47 7.14 -24.91
N VAL A 12 -1.53 6.49 -24.22
CA VAL A 12 -1.73 5.77 -22.97
C VAL A 12 -0.52 6.00 -22.07
N ALA A 13 -0.76 6.30 -20.80
CA ALA A 13 0.27 6.45 -19.79
C ALA A 13 0.52 5.09 -19.13
N VAL A 14 1.80 4.79 -18.87
CA VAL A 14 2.25 3.55 -18.21
C VAL A 14 3.23 3.89 -17.09
N GLY A 15 3.45 2.94 -16.17
CA GLY A 15 4.41 3.08 -15.07
C GLY A 15 4.23 4.37 -14.26
N ASP A 16 5.33 5.06 -14.02
CA ASP A 16 5.37 6.33 -13.27
C ASP A 16 4.49 7.42 -13.89
N ALA A 17 4.38 7.46 -15.23
CA ALA A 17 3.51 8.42 -15.92
C ALA A 17 2.02 8.15 -15.64
N ALA A 18 1.64 6.90 -15.38
CA ALA A 18 0.31 6.52 -14.89
C ALA A 18 0.16 6.66 -13.36
N GLY A 19 1.24 6.99 -12.65
CA GLY A 19 1.30 7.06 -11.18
C GLY A 19 1.34 5.69 -10.51
N LEU A 20 1.87 4.67 -11.20
CA LEU A 20 2.07 3.32 -10.70
C LEU A 20 3.46 3.20 -10.06
N ILE A 21 3.57 3.66 -8.81
CA ILE A 21 4.80 3.61 -8.01
C ILE A 21 4.47 2.98 -6.67
N ASN A 22 5.34 2.10 -6.17
CA ASN A 22 5.21 1.55 -4.83
C ASN A 22 5.30 2.70 -3.81
N PRO A 23 4.24 2.96 -3.03
CA PRO A 23 4.22 4.07 -2.09
C PRO A 23 5.19 3.88 -0.90
N MET A 24 5.64 2.65 -0.63
CA MET A 24 6.46 2.32 0.54
C MET A 24 7.94 2.60 0.30
N ASN A 25 8.49 2.12 -0.82
CA ASN A 25 9.91 2.21 -1.16
C ASN A 25 10.20 3.11 -2.39
N GLY A 26 9.17 3.57 -3.10
CA GLY A 26 9.31 4.40 -4.29
C GLY A 26 9.68 3.64 -5.58
N GLU A 27 9.62 2.31 -5.56
CA GLU A 27 9.98 1.49 -6.72
C GLU A 27 8.88 1.50 -7.80
N GLY A 28 9.26 1.79 -9.04
CA GLY A 28 8.36 1.87 -10.19
C GLY A 28 8.68 0.90 -11.34
N ILE A 29 9.79 0.16 -11.26
CA ILE A 29 10.31 -0.65 -12.38
C ILE A 29 9.32 -1.77 -12.74
N ASP A 30 8.90 -2.56 -11.76
CA ASP A 30 7.97 -3.67 -11.98
C ASP A 30 6.63 -3.20 -12.54
N TYR A 31 6.08 -2.12 -11.98
CA TYR A 31 4.82 -1.54 -12.47
C TYR A 31 4.95 -0.98 -13.89
N SER A 32 6.10 -0.40 -14.23
CA SER A 32 6.38 0.10 -15.58
C SER A 32 6.42 -1.04 -16.59
N LEU A 33 7.09 -2.14 -16.26
CA LEU A 33 7.14 -3.34 -17.10
C LEU A 33 5.76 -3.99 -17.22
N GLU A 34 5.08 -4.25 -16.11
CA GLU A 34 3.78 -4.93 -16.10
C GLU A 34 2.73 -4.12 -16.89
N SER A 35 2.65 -2.81 -16.63
CA SER A 35 1.68 -1.96 -17.30
C SER A 35 2.00 -1.74 -18.79
N GLY A 36 3.28 -1.68 -19.16
CA GLY A 36 3.72 -1.62 -20.55
C GLY A 36 3.38 -2.89 -21.33
N MET A 37 3.70 -4.06 -20.77
CA MET A 37 3.36 -5.35 -21.38
C MET A 37 1.84 -5.50 -21.54
N LEU A 38 1.06 -5.17 -20.49
CA LEU A 38 -0.39 -5.26 -20.53
C LEU A 38 -1.00 -4.45 -21.67
N ILE A 39 -0.61 -3.18 -21.83
CA ILE A 39 -1.19 -2.34 -22.89
C ILE A 39 -0.76 -2.80 -24.27
N SER A 40 0.48 -3.28 -24.44
CA SER A 40 0.97 -3.87 -25.68
C SER A 40 0.15 -5.10 -26.09
N ASP A 41 -0.09 -6.02 -25.15
CA ASP A 41 -0.87 -7.23 -25.40
C ASP A 41 -2.33 -6.90 -25.76
N LEU A 42 -2.94 -5.93 -25.06
CA LEU A 42 -4.30 -5.49 -25.36
C LEU A 42 -4.41 -4.83 -26.74
N PHE A 43 -3.39 -4.06 -27.16
CA PHE A 43 -3.34 -3.49 -28.51
C PHE A 43 -3.19 -4.54 -29.60
N LEU A 44 -2.38 -5.58 -29.35
CA LEU A 44 -2.25 -6.71 -30.29
C LEU A 44 -3.55 -7.50 -30.43
N GLN A 45 -4.35 -7.60 -29.36
CA GLN A 45 -5.64 -8.29 -29.37
C GLN A 45 -6.75 -7.48 -30.04
N ASN A 46 -6.96 -6.23 -29.60
CA ASN A 46 -7.97 -5.34 -30.18
C ASN A 46 -7.64 -3.86 -29.91
N PRO A 47 -7.07 -3.12 -30.89
CA PRO A 47 -6.71 -1.71 -30.73
C PRO A 47 -7.88 -0.80 -30.33
N SER A 48 -9.10 -1.12 -30.75
CA SER A 48 -10.28 -0.28 -30.52
C SER A 48 -10.73 -0.25 -29.06
N THR A 49 -10.47 -1.33 -28.31
CA THR A 49 -10.87 -1.48 -26.91
C THR A 49 -9.69 -1.44 -25.95
N ALA A 50 -8.46 -1.53 -26.45
CA ALA A 50 -7.25 -1.71 -25.65
C ALA A 50 -7.08 -0.70 -24.51
N THR A 51 -7.27 0.59 -24.78
CA THR A 51 -7.07 1.65 -23.77
C THR A 51 -8.12 1.63 -22.67
N THR A 52 -9.38 1.39 -23.02
CA THR A 52 -10.48 1.25 -22.05
C THR A 52 -10.29 0.03 -21.17
N GLU A 53 -9.91 -1.10 -21.75
CA GLU A 53 -9.69 -2.34 -21.02
C GLU A 53 -8.45 -2.25 -20.11
N TYR A 54 -7.40 -1.58 -20.58
CA TYR A 54 -6.23 -1.26 -19.77
C TYR A 54 -6.60 -0.43 -18.54
N ASP A 55 -7.39 0.63 -18.70
CA ASP A 55 -7.80 1.49 -17.59
C ASP A 55 -8.62 0.72 -16.54
N ARG A 56 -9.52 -0.16 -17.01
CA ARG A 56 -10.30 -1.07 -16.15
C ARG A 56 -9.40 -2.00 -15.34
N ILE A 57 -8.50 -2.73 -16.02
CA ILE A 57 -7.63 -3.74 -15.38
C ILE A 57 -6.65 -3.07 -14.39
N ILE A 58 -6.03 -1.95 -14.79
CA ILE A 58 -5.12 -1.20 -13.90
C ILE A 58 -5.87 -0.66 -12.69
N GLY A 59 -7.08 -0.13 -12.88
CA GLY A 59 -7.94 0.33 -11.79
C GLY A 59 -8.25 -0.79 -10.79
N GLU A 60 -8.66 -1.96 -11.28
CA GLU A 60 -8.95 -3.13 -10.44
C GLU A 60 -7.72 -3.64 -9.68
N ARG A 61 -6.57 -3.73 -10.35
CA ARG A 61 -5.34 -4.28 -9.75
C ARG A 61 -4.69 -3.33 -8.75
N PHE A 62 -4.60 -2.04 -9.08
CA PHE A 62 -3.68 -1.14 -8.39
C PHE A 62 -4.34 -0.02 -7.60
N ASP A 63 -5.58 0.41 -7.91
CA ASP A 63 -6.14 1.58 -7.22
C ASP A 63 -6.40 1.34 -5.74
N GLY A 64 -6.78 0.13 -5.36
CA GLY A 64 -6.97 -0.25 -3.95
C GLY A 64 -5.67 -0.18 -3.15
N PHE A 65 -4.62 -0.81 -3.67
CA PHE A 65 -3.30 -0.88 -3.06
C PHE A 65 -2.64 0.51 -3.01
N LEU A 66 -2.56 1.20 -4.15
CA LEU A 66 -1.92 2.51 -4.25
C LEU A 66 -2.63 3.56 -3.41
N ARG A 67 -3.98 3.54 -3.33
CA ARG A 67 -4.72 4.45 -2.44
C ARG A 67 -4.39 4.22 -0.97
N THR A 68 -4.28 2.96 -0.56
CA THR A 68 -3.98 2.60 0.84
C THR A 68 -2.56 2.95 1.19
N GLY A 69 -1.60 2.56 0.35
CA GLY A 69 -0.20 2.87 0.57
C GLY A 69 0.08 4.37 0.54
N ARG A 70 -0.56 5.18 -0.32
CA ARG A 70 -0.42 6.65 -0.27
C ARG A 70 -0.82 7.26 1.07
N ARG A 71 -1.94 6.80 1.65
CA ARG A 71 -2.38 7.26 2.97
C ARG A 71 -1.37 6.86 4.03
N PHE A 72 -0.82 5.65 3.94
CA PHE A 72 0.23 5.18 4.83
C PHE A 72 1.50 6.01 4.69
N SER A 73 2.01 6.24 3.48
CA SER A 73 3.22 7.06 3.22
C SER A 73 3.07 8.49 3.72
N TYR A 74 1.88 9.08 3.54
CA TYR A 74 1.57 10.39 4.11
C TYR A 74 1.60 10.36 5.65
N LEU A 75 1.01 9.34 6.26
CA LEU A 75 0.95 9.19 7.71
C LEU A 75 2.35 9.03 8.32
N ILE A 76 3.19 8.15 7.77
CA ILE A 76 4.56 7.94 8.26
C ILE A 76 5.47 9.13 7.93
N GLY A 77 5.18 9.91 6.89
CA GLY A 77 5.90 11.13 6.55
C GLY A 77 5.62 12.27 7.54
N HIS A 78 4.59 12.17 8.37
CA HIS A 78 4.26 13.20 9.34
C HIS A 78 5.25 13.17 10.53
N PRO A 79 5.98 14.26 10.82
CA PRO A 79 7.08 14.25 11.80
C PRO A 79 6.65 13.78 13.20
N LEU A 80 5.45 14.15 13.64
CA LEU A 80 4.93 13.72 14.94
C LEU A 80 4.62 12.22 15.00
N ILE A 81 4.11 11.65 13.91
CA ILE A 81 3.78 10.22 13.84
C ILE A 81 5.07 9.43 13.74
N LEU A 82 5.99 9.84 12.87
CA LEU A 82 7.30 9.20 12.74
C LEU A 82 8.09 9.23 14.05
N ARG A 83 8.21 10.40 14.68
CA ARG A 83 8.96 10.57 15.93
C ARG A 83 8.33 9.79 17.09
N SER A 84 7.00 9.76 17.16
CA SER A 84 6.30 9.02 18.21
C SER A 84 6.40 7.51 17.98
N GLY A 85 6.20 7.07 16.73
CA GLY A 85 6.36 5.66 16.33
C GLY A 85 7.77 5.15 16.58
N LEU A 86 8.80 5.91 16.18
CA LEU A 86 10.19 5.58 16.45
C LEU A 86 10.47 5.56 17.96
N ARG A 87 10.02 6.58 18.70
CA ARG A 87 10.17 6.62 20.17
C ARG A 87 9.57 5.38 20.83
N VAL A 88 8.42 4.91 20.37
CA VAL A 88 7.79 3.67 20.86
C VAL A 88 8.60 2.44 20.46
N ALA A 89 9.03 2.36 19.19
CA ALA A 89 9.80 1.24 18.65
C ALA A 89 11.13 1.04 19.40
N VAL A 90 11.77 2.11 19.86
CA VAL A 90 13.01 2.07 20.64
C VAL A 90 12.82 2.42 22.12
N ALA A 91 11.57 2.40 22.62
CA ALA A 91 11.26 2.87 23.97
C ALA A 91 11.97 2.07 25.08
N ASN A 92 12.15 0.78 24.86
CA ASN A 92 12.85 -0.12 25.78
C ASN A 92 13.36 -1.37 25.05
N GLN A 93 14.20 -2.15 25.72
CA GLN A 93 14.80 -3.38 25.18
C GLN A 93 13.76 -4.35 24.62
N PHE A 94 12.58 -4.43 25.24
CA PHE A 94 11.51 -5.32 24.83
C PHE A 94 10.87 -4.88 23.49
N MET A 95 10.54 -3.59 23.35
CA MET A 95 9.99 -3.03 22.12
C MET A 95 11.02 -3.05 20.98
N ALA A 96 12.29 -2.78 21.29
CA ALA A 96 13.38 -2.87 20.31
C ALA A 96 13.55 -4.31 19.80
N ASN A 97 13.58 -5.30 20.70
CA ASN A 97 13.67 -6.72 20.33
C ASN A 97 12.46 -7.18 19.51
N MET A 98 11.25 -6.76 19.88
CA MET A 98 10.04 -7.06 19.11
C MET A 98 10.08 -6.42 17.71
N THR A 99 10.49 -5.15 17.63
CA THR A 99 10.67 -4.45 16.35
C THR A 99 11.69 -5.16 15.47
N LEU A 100 12.84 -5.58 16.03
CA LEU A 100 13.86 -6.33 15.32
C LEU A 100 13.37 -7.70 14.85
N GLN A 101 12.56 -8.41 15.65
CA GLN A 101 11.97 -9.69 15.25
C GLN A 101 10.97 -9.52 14.10
N VAL A 102 10.12 -8.48 14.17
CA VAL A 102 9.17 -8.15 13.10
C VAL A 102 9.91 -7.75 11.82
N MET A 103 10.93 -6.87 11.92
CA MET A 103 11.73 -6.45 10.78
C MET A 103 12.59 -7.58 10.20
N GLY A 104 13.05 -8.51 11.04
CA GLY A 104 13.84 -9.67 10.65
C GLY A 104 13.02 -10.88 10.19
N ASN A 105 11.69 -10.78 10.15
CA ASN A 105 10.77 -11.87 9.78
C ASN A 105 10.91 -13.11 10.70
N LEU A 106 11.29 -12.90 11.97
CA LEU A 106 11.56 -13.94 12.98
C LEU A 106 10.38 -14.17 13.94
N VAL A 107 9.21 -13.61 13.65
CA VAL A 107 8.03 -13.75 14.52
C VAL A 107 7.34 -15.07 14.23
N ASP A 108 7.44 -15.99 15.19
CA ASP A 108 6.55 -17.15 15.29
C ASP A 108 5.75 -17.06 16.61
N ASN A 109 4.54 -17.62 16.61
CA ASN A 109 3.49 -17.44 17.64
C ASN A 109 3.80 -18.10 18.99
N SER A 110 5.04 -18.55 19.21
CA SER A 110 5.43 -19.45 20.28
C SER A 110 6.26 -18.80 21.39
N THR A 111 6.45 -17.48 21.39
CA THR A 111 7.21 -16.82 22.49
C THR A 111 6.35 -16.77 23.77
N PRO A 112 6.67 -17.53 24.84
CA PRO A 112 5.88 -17.51 26.07
C PRO A 112 6.15 -16.21 26.83
N GLY A 113 5.10 -15.47 27.20
CA GLY A 113 5.22 -14.33 28.12
C GLY A 113 4.42 -13.10 27.71
N ALA A 114 4.74 -11.97 28.36
CA ALA A 114 4.04 -10.69 28.26
C ALA A 114 3.85 -10.19 26.81
N ALA A 115 4.72 -10.60 25.88
CA ALA A 115 4.60 -10.34 24.46
C ALA A 115 3.30 -10.86 23.84
N GLY A 116 2.90 -12.09 24.16
CA GLY A 116 1.64 -12.65 23.66
C GLY A 116 0.41 -11.89 24.17
N ARG A 117 0.47 -11.32 25.39
CA ARG A 117 -0.62 -10.47 25.90
C ARG A 117 -0.66 -9.11 25.24
N VAL A 118 0.49 -8.49 24.99
CA VAL A 118 0.56 -7.19 24.30
C VAL A 118 0.11 -7.32 22.85
N LEU A 119 0.54 -8.35 22.13
CA LEU A 119 0.03 -8.64 20.78
C LEU A 119 -1.48 -8.87 20.80
N ARG A 120 -2.00 -9.69 21.72
CA ARG A 120 -3.44 -9.94 21.82
C ARG A 120 -4.24 -8.69 22.18
N ILE A 121 -3.66 -7.75 22.93
CA ILE A 121 -4.27 -6.45 23.25
C ILE A 121 -4.21 -5.53 22.03
N ALA A 122 -3.09 -5.48 21.32
CA ALA A 122 -2.94 -4.71 20.09
C ALA A 122 -3.88 -5.21 18.98
N ASP A 123 -3.98 -6.53 18.80
CA ASP A 123 -4.93 -7.17 17.87
C ASP A 123 -6.37 -6.86 18.26
N LYS A 124 -6.71 -6.91 19.56
CA LYS A 124 -8.06 -6.54 20.04
C LYS A 124 -8.34 -5.05 19.84
N ALA A 125 -7.37 -4.18 20.04
CA ALA A 125 -7.48 -2.74 19.84
C ALA A 125 -7.64 -2.41 18.34
N LEU A 126 -6.89 -3.09 17.47
CA LEU A 126 -7.01 -2.97 16.02
C LEU A 126 -8.36 -3.51 15.53
N ALA A 127 -8.82 -4.65 16.03
CA ALA A 127 -10.13 -5.22 15.68
C ALA A 127 -11.31 -4.36 16.16
N THR A 128 -11.16 -3.64 17.27
CA THR A 128 -12.18 -2.69 17.76
C THR A 128 -12.12 -1.34 17.05
N ALA A 129 -10.95 -0.93 16.55
CA ALA A 129 -10.79 0.24 15.69
C ALA A 129 -11.25 -0.03 14.24
N ASP A 130 -11.26 -1.28 13.78
CA ASP A 130 -11.64 -1.69 12.42
C ASP A 130 -13.04 -1.19 11.97
N PRO A 131 -14.13 -1.26 12.77
CA PRO A 131 -15.42 -0.68 12.40
C PRO A 131 -15.41 0.85 12.29
N ILE A 132 -14.53 1.54 13.02
CA ILE A 132 -14.39 3.01 12.97
C ILE A 132 -13.57 3.42 11.73
N LEU A 133 -12.51 2.67 11.42
CA LEU A 133 -11.71 2.81 10.21
C LEU A 133 -12.50 2.45 8.94
N ARG A 134 -13.45 1.51 9.04
CA ARG A 134 -14.42 1.19 7.98
C ARG A 134 -15.49 2.27 7.83
N LYS A 135 -15.94 2.94 8.90
CA LYS A 135 -16.90 4.05 8.81
C LYS A 135 -16.32 5.30 8.14
N THR A 136 -15.02 5.58 8.30
CA THR A 136 -14.33 6.63 7.54
C THR A 136 -14.06 6.24 6.07
N ARG A 137 -14.32 4.99 5.68
CA ARG A 137 -14.25 4.50 4.29
C ARG A 137 -15.51 4.82 3.47
N ALA A 138 -16.63 5.24 4.09
CA ALA A 138 -17.94 5.35 3.45
C ALA A 138 -18.49 6.79 3.24
N LYS A 139 -17.65 7.83 3.38
CA LYS A 139 -18.02 9.20 2.98
C LYS A 139 -16.87 9.90 2.27
N GLN A 140 -16.61 9.50 1.04
CA GLN A 140 -16.04 10.40 0.03
C GLN A 140 -16.83 10.13 -1.26
N ASN A 141 -17.87 10.95 -1.46
CA ASN A 141 -18.49 11.18 -2.77
C ASN A 141 -17.45 11.72 -3.75
#